data_AF-Q49383-F1
#
_entry.id   AF-Q49383-F1
#
_cell.length_a   1.000
_cell.length_b   1.000
_cell.length_c   1.000
_cell.angle_alpha   90.00
_cell.angle_beta   90.00
_cell.angle_gamma   90.00
#
_symmetry.space_group_name_H-M   'P 1'
#
loop_
_entity.id
_entity.type
_entity.pdbx_description
1 polymer ?
#
loop_
_entity_poly.entity_id
_entity_poly.type
_entity_poly.pdbx_seq_one_letter_code
_entity_poly.pdbx_strand_id
1 'polypeptide(L)'
;QTIHNTNLFVLFKSRDVKVKYESSGSNNISFDSTSQGEKPSYVVEFTNSTNIGIKWSVVKKYQLDLPNVTNEMNQVLQELILEQPLTKYTLNSSLAKQKGKTQREVHLSNSNQWQSMRNQHDLNNNPSPNASTGFKLDKGNAYRKLSESWPIYQPIDGTKQGKGKDSSGWSSTEATTAKNDAPSVSGSGTSDTASKFKSYLNTKQALESIGILFDGTTARNVVTLL
;
A
#
# COMPACT_ATOMS: atom_id res chain seq x y z
N GLN A 1 -11.09 -8.34 20.45
CA GLN A 1 -12.22 -9.01 21.11
C GLN A 1 -13.01 -8.00 21.93
N THR A 2 -14.30 -8.24 22.15
CA THR A 2 -15.18 -7.36 22.95
C THR A 2 -16.27 -8.16 23.66
N ILE A 3 -16.88 -7.61 24.71
CA ILE A 3 -17.98 -8.23 25.47
C ILE A 3 -19.27 -7.46 25.19
N HIS A 4 -20.35 -8.18 24.89
CA HIS A 4 -21.69 -7.60 24.73
C HIS A 4 -22.75 -8.60 25.23
N ASN A 5 -23.70 -8.14 26.05
CA ASN A 5 -24.75 -8.98 26.67
C ASN A 5 -24.19 -10.26 27.30
N THR A 6 -23.11 -10.15 28.08
CA THR A 6 -22.37 -11.27 28.72
C THR A 6 -21.65 -12.24 27.77
N ASN A 7 -21.89 -12.14 26.45
CA ASN A 7 -21.21 -12.93 25.44
C ASN A 7 -19.89 -12.27 24.99
N LEU A 8 -18.93 -13.11 24.60
CA LEU A 8 -17.65 -12.70 24.04
C LEU A 8 -17.73 -12.71 22.51
N PHE A 9 -17.42 -11.58 21.89
CA PHE A 9 -17.32 -11.44 20.45
C PHE A 9 -15.85 -11.34 20.04
N VAL A 10 -15.42 -12.21 19.13
CA VAL A 10 -14.03 -12.26 18.66
C VAL A 10 -14.00 -12.17 17.14
N LEU A 11 -13.18 -11.24 16.64
CA LEU A 11 -12.82 -11.13 15.23
C LEU A 11 -11.59 -11.99 14.95
N PHE A 12 -11.69 -12.92 14.02
CA PHE A 12 -10.60 -13.77 13.55
C PHE A 12 -10.28 -13.43 12.09
N LYS A 13 -8.99 -13.32 11.78
CA LYS A 13 -8.46 -13.18 10.42
C LYS A 13 -7.36 -14.20 10.16
N SER A 14 -7.27 -14.70 8.93
CA SER A 14 -6.28 -15.71 8.54
C SER A 14 -4.99 -15.09 8.03
N ARG A 15 -3.84 -15.67 8.42
CA ARG A 15 -2.53 -15.34 7.80
C ARG A 15 -2.41 -15.88 6.37
N ASP A 16 -3.25 -16.82 6.00
CA ASP A 16 -3.21 -17.53 4.72
C ASP A 16 -4.20 -16.96 3.69
N VAL A 17 -4.93 -15.89 4.02
CA VAL A 17 -5.90 -15.27 3.10
C VAL A 17 -5.21 -14.73 1.84
N LYS A 18 -5.79 -15.02 0.67
CA LYS A 18 -5.34 -14.45 -0.60
C LYS A 18 -6.54 -13.92 -1.37
N VAL A 19 -6.44 -12.68 -1.83
CA VAL A 19 -7.47 -11.98 -2.60
C VAL A 19 -6.87 -11.57 -3.95
N LYS A 20 -7.69 -11.57 -4.99
CA LYS A 20 -7.31 -11.18 -6.35
C LYS A 20 -8.15 -9.99 -6.79
N TYR A 21 -7.56 -9.17 -7.65
CA TYR A 21 -8.25 -8.15 -8.40
C TYR A 21 -8.06 -8.42 -9.89
N GLU A 22 -9.17 -8.65 -10.59
CA GLU A 22 -9.22 -8.83 -12.04
C GLU A 22 -9.96 -7.65 -12.68
N SER A 23 -9.25 -6.88 -13.49
CA SER A 23 -9.78 -5.66 -14.12
C SER A 23 -10.93 -5.90 -15.10
N SER A 24 -11.03 -7.11 -15.64
CA SER A 24 -12.02 -7.54 -16.62
C SER A 24 -13.02 -8.53 -16.03
N GLY A 25 -14.25 -8.54 -16.57
CA GLY A 25 -15.31 -9.45 -16.15
C GLY A 25 -16.11 -8.95 -14.95
N SER A 26 -16.95 -9.83 -14.41
CA SER A 26 -17.75 -9.62 -13.20
C SER A 26 -17.07 -10.26 -11.98
N ASN A 27 -17.33 -9.75 -10.77
CA ASN A 27 -16.68 -10.18 -9.51
C ASN A 27 -15.17 -9.86 -9.50
N ASN A 28 -14.85 -8.59 -9.74
CA ASN A 28 -13.47 -8.11 -9.89
C ASN A 28 -12.60 -8.40 -8.66
N ILE A 29 -13.17 -8.41 -7.46
CA ILE A 29 -12.48 -8.77 -6.22
C ILE A 29 -12.98 -10.13 -5.74
N SER A 30 -12.09 -11.11 -5.61
CA SER A 30 -12.44 -12.48 -5.21
C SER A 30 -11.33 -13.14 -4.41
N PHE A 31 -11.69 -14.15 -3.60
CA PHE A 31 -10.69 -14.99 -2.93
C PHE A 31 -9.95 -15.87 -3.94
N ASP A 32 -8.67 -16.15 -3.69
CA ASP A 32 -7.93 -17.12 -4.48
C ASP A 32 -8.14 -18.56 -3.96
N SER A 33 -9.13 -19.24 -4.54
CA SER A 33 -9.47 -20.62 -4.19
C SER A 33 -8.39 -21.64 -4.59
N THR A 34 -7.50 -21.30 -5.53
CA THR A 34 -6.53 -22.26 -6.11
C THR A 34 -5.45 -22.73 -5.14
N SER A 35 -5.13 -21.93 -4.13
CA SER A 35 -4.00 -22.16 -3.21
C SER A 35 -4.41 -22.15 -1.73
N GLN A 36 -5.62 -22.64 -1.43
CA GLN A 36 -6.24 -22.56 -0.09
C GLN A 36 -6.32 -21.13 0.47
N GLY A 37 -6.38 -20.11 -0.41
CA GLY A 37 -6.41 -18.69 -0.04
C GLY A 37 -7.79 -18.17 0.37
N GLU A 38 -8.85 -18.95 0.12
CA GLU A 38 -10.23 -18.66 0.51
C GLU A 38 -10.43 -18.88 2.01
N LYS A 39 -9.92 -17.92 2.78
CA LYS A 39 -9.97 -17.92 4.25
C LYS A 39 -10.48 -16.55 4.72
N PRO A 40 -11.79 -16.30 4.57
CA PRO A 40 -12.41 -15.04 4.97
C PRO A 40 -12.25 -14.81 6.47
N SER A 41 -12.37 -13.55 6.87
CA SER A 41 -12.44 -13.19 8.28
C SER A 41 -13.81 -13.56 8.86
N TYR A 42 -13.86 -13.85 10.16
CA TYR A 42 -15.09 -14.18 10.86
C TYR A 42 -15.24 -13.40 12.16
N VAL A 43 -16.48 -13.00 12.46
CA VAL A 43 -16.88 -12.62 13.81
C VAL A 43 -17.60 -13.80 14.44
N VAL A 44 -17.14 -14.24 15.61
CA VAL A 44 -17.73 -15.37 16.34
C VAL A 44 -18.20 -14.91 17.70
N GLU A 45 -19.43 -15.27 18.03
CA GLU A 45 -20.04 -15.06 19.34
C GLU A 45 -19.85 -16.31 20.19
N PHE A 46 -19.34 -16.13 21.41
CA PHE A 46 -19.15 -17.18 22.41
C PHE A 46 -19.96 -16.85 23.67
N THR A 47 -20.54 -17.87 24.30
CA THR A 47 -21.20 -17.76 25.60
C THR A 47 -20.57 -18.72 26.60
N ASN A 48 -20.63 -18.39 27.90
CA ASN A 48 -20.18 -19.31 28.94
C ASN A 48 -21.30 -20.32 29.24
N SER A 49 -21.04 -21.59 28.96
CA SER A 49 -22.02 -22.68 29.12
C SER A 49 -22.12 -23.24 30.54
N THR A 50 -21.36 -22.69 31.50
CA THR A 50 -21.30 -23.18 32.90
C THR A 50 -21.56 -22.07 33.91
N ASN A 51 -22.30 -22.40 34.97
CA ASN A 51 -22.54 -21.47 36.10
C ASN A 51 -21.35 -21.39 37.07
N ILE A 52 -20.46 -22.39 37.06
CA ILE A 52 -19.23 -22.45 37.86
C ILE A 52 -18.08 -22.78 36.91
N GLY A 53 -17.07 -21.93 36.86
CA GLY A 53 -15.97 -22.02 35.89
C GLY A 53 -16.33 -21.43 34.52
N ILE A 54 -15.41 -21.60 33.56
CA ILE A 54 -15.51 -21.03 32.21
C ILE A 54 -15.44 -22.14 31.17
N LYS A 55 -16.52 -22.30 30.40
CA LYS A 55 -16.58 -23.17 29.23
C LYS A 55 -17.24 -22.42 28.07
N TRP A 56 -16.42 -21.78 27.24
CA TRP A 56 -16.87 -21.06 26.06
C TRP A 56 -17.47 -22.01 25.02
N SER A 57 -18.69 -21.71 24.59
CA SER A 57 -19.40 -22.39 23.50
C SER A 57 -19.75 -21.39 22.41
N VAL A 58 -19.57 -21.78 21.14
CA VAL A 58 -19.95 -20.95 20.00
C VAL A 58 -21.46 -20.84 19.94
N VAL A 59 -21.96 -19.61 19.84
CA VAL A 59 -23.39 -19.32 19.63
C VAL A 59 -23.64 -19.08 18.14
N LYS A 60 -22.88 -18.16 17.53
CA LYS A 60 -23.00 -17.78 16.12
C LYS A 60 -21.64 -17.50 15.49
N LYS A 61 -21.57 -17.68 14.17
CA LYS A 61 -20.38 -17.42 13.34
C LYS A 61 -20.80 -16.68 12.08
N TYR A 62 -20.23 -15.49 11.89
CA TYR A 62 -20.55 -14.58 10.79
C TYR A 62 -19.32 -14.41 9.89
N GLN A 63 -19.46 -14.71 8.60
CA GLN A 63 -18.41 -14.47 7.61
C GLN A 63 -18.42 -13.01 7.19
N LEU A 64 -17.23 -12.41 7.06
CA LEU A 64 -17.06 -11.11 6.43
C LEU A 64 -16.63 -11.35 4.97
N ASP A 65 -17.56 -11.11 4.04
CA ASP A 65 -17.34 -11.34 2.62
C ASP A 65 -16.66 -10.16 1.92
N LEU A 66 -16.18 -10.38 0.70
CA LEU A 66 -15.54 -9.36 -0.13
C LEU A 66 -16.58 -8.35 -0.68
N PRO A 67 -16.16 -7.11 -1.00
CA PRO A 67 -17.08 -6.11 -1.52
C PRO A 67 -17.53 -6.43 -2.94
N ASN A 68 -18.81 -6.19 -3.21
CA ASN A 68 -19.33 -6.15 -4.59
C ASN A 68 -18.77 -4.92 -5.32
N VAL A 69 -18.42 -5.07 -6.59
CA VAL A 69 -17.85 -4.00 -7.42
C VAL A 69 -18.80 -3.70 -8.57
N THR A 70 -19.28 -2.45 -8.68
CA THR A 70 -20.07 -1.99 -9.83
C THR A 70 -19.17 -1.64 -11.01
N ASN A 71 -19.76 -1.46 -12.19
CA ASN A 71 -19.01 -1.05 -13.39
C ASN A 71 -18.29 0.29 -13.19
N GLU A 72 -18.96 1.27 -12.58
CA GLU A 72 -18.44 2.60 -12.33
C GLU A 72 -17.29 2.55 -11.31
N MET A 73 -17.42 1.73 -10.26
CA MET A 73 -16.34 1.51 -9.30
C MET A 73 -15.14 0.86 -9.98
N ASN A 74 -15.38 -0.17 -10.81
CA ASN A 74 -14.30 -0.89 -11.48
C ASN A 74 -13.48 0.02 -12.40
N GLN A 75 -14.10 1.00 -13.07
CA GLN A 75 -13.37 2.00 -13.87
C GLN A 75 -12.35 2.78 -13.05
N VAL A 76 -12.66 3.09 -11.79
CA VAL A 76 -11.71 3.72 -10.86
C VAL A 76 -10.65 2.71 -10.41
N LEU A 77 -11.04 1.50 -10.02
CA LEU A 77 -10.12 0.47 -9.51
C LEU A 77 -9.08 0.02 -10.55
N GLN A 78 -9.40 0.11 -11.84
CA GLN A 78 -8.47 -0.21 -12.95
C GLN A 78 -7.21 0.65 -12.94
N GLU A 79 -7.34 1.91 -12.55
CA GLU A 79 -6.23 2.87 -12.49
C GLU A 79 -5.88 3.32 -11.07
N LEU A 80 -6.58 2.80 -10.05
CA LEU A 80 -6.29 3.06 -8.65
C LEU A 80 -4.88 2.54 -8.31
N ILE A 81 -4.07 3.43 -7.76
CA ILE A 81 -2.74 3.14 -7.24
C ILE A 81 -2.65 3.54 -5.77
N LEU A 82 -1.99 2.72 -4.95
CA LEU A 82 -1.87 2.92 -3.52
C LEU A 82 -0.40 2.98 -3.10
N GLU A 83 -0.05 3.97 -2.28
CA GLU A 83 1.29 4.14 -1.71
C GLU A 83 1.62 2.98 -0.74
N GLN A 84 2.86 2.51 -0.75
CA GLN A 84 3.34 1.55 0.24
C GLN A 84 3.15 2.08 1.68
N PRO A 85 2.86 1.21 2.65
CA PRO A 85 2.48 1.64 3.99
C PRO A 85 3.65 2.34 4.73
N LEU A 86 3.28 3.32 5.54
CA LEU A 86 4.17 3.90 6.54
C LEU A 86 4.59 2.82 7.54
N THR A 87 5.85 2.81 7.94
CA THR A 87 6.37 1.92 8.97
C THR A 87 7.00 2.72 10.09
N LYS A 88 7.32 2.05 11.20
CA LYS A 88 8.09 2.63 12.32
C LYS A 88 9.39 3.31 11.90
N TYR A 89 9.97 2.93 10.75
CA TYR A 89 11.27 3.40 10.27
C TYR A 89 11.17 4.36 9.08
N THR A 90 9.97 4.70 8.62
CA THR A 90 9.82 5.63 7.50
C THR A 90 10.26 7.02 7.91
N LEU A 91 11.20 7.60 7.17
CA LEU A 91 11.74 8.92 7.43
C LEU A 91 10.91 10.03 6.78
N ASN A 92 11.03 11.26 7.26
CA ASN A 92 10.48 12.43 6.57
C ASN A 92 10.99 12.52 5.12
N SER A 93 12.28 12.22 4.92
CA SER A 93 12.90 12.19 3.59
C SER A 93 12.42 11.00 2.75
N SER A 94 12.01 9.89 3.35
CA SER A 94 11.38 8.77 2.63
C SER A 94 10.01 9.18 2.07
N LEU A 95 9.24 9.94 2.85
CA LEU A 95 7.93 10.46 2.44
C LEU A 95 8.01 11.56 1.40
N ALA A 96 9.11 12.33 1.42
CA ALA A 96 9.36 13.42 0.49
C ALA A 96 9.37 12.94 -0.97
N LYS A 97 8.78 13.73 -1.86
CA LYS A 97 8.69 13.47 -3.30
C LYS A 97 9.14 14.69 -4.07
N GLN A 98 9.62 14.49 -5.30
CA GLN A 98 10.00 15.62 -6.15
C GLN A 98 8.79 16.52 -6.40
N LYS A 99 8.98 17.84 -6.25
CA LYS A 99 7.96 18.84 -6.58
C LYS A 99 7.52 18.69 -8.04
N GLY A 100 6.21 18.76 -8.25
CA GLY A 100 5.61 18.76 -9.58
C GLY A 100 5.83 20.07 -10.33
N LYS A 101 5.14 20.20 -11.46
CA LYS A 101 5.09 21.46 -12.21
C LYS A 101 4.41 22.56 -11.40
N THR A 102 4.71 23.79 -11.73
CA THR A 102 3.96 24.96 -11.28
C THR A 102 2.67 25.15 -12.08
N GLN A 103 1.71 25.89 -11.53
CA GLN A 103 0.44 26.17 -12.19
C GLN A 103 0.64 26.79 -13.57
N ARG A 104 1.62 27.69 -13.71
CA ARG A 104 1.97 28.29 -14.99
C ARG A 104 2.52 27.29 -16.00
N GLU A 105 3.41 26.38 -15.59
CA GLU A 105 3.98 25.35 -16.47
C GLU A 105 2.98 24.29 -16.92
N VAL A 106 1.86 24.15 -16.20
CA VAL A 106 0.76 23.26 -16.62
C VAL A 106 -0.10 23.90 -17.70
N HIS A 107 -0.43 25.19 -17.57
CA HIS A 107 -1.41 25.84 -18.44
C HIS A 107 -0.76 26.59 -19.62
N LEU A 108 0.46 27.08 -19.46
CA LEU A 108 1.11 27.94 -20.46
C LEU A 108 2.38 27.30 -21.04
N SER A 109 2.55 27.45 -22.35
CA SER A 109 3.80 27.15 -23.04
C SER A 109 4.87 28.23 -22.85
N ASN A 110 4.48 29.47 -22.53
CA ASN A 110 5.38 30.59 -22.26
C ASN A 110 5.12 31.20 -20.86
N SER A 111 6.15 31.15 -20.01
CA SER A 111 6.08 31.58 -18.61
C SER A 111 5.94 33.10 -18.39
N ASN A 112 6.18 33.93 -19.40
CA ASN A 112 6.12 35.39 -19.23
C ASN A 112 4.71 35.97 -19.42
N GLN A 113 3.72 35.16 -19.78
CA GLN A 113 2.39 35.63 -20.18
C GLN A 113 1.29 35.37 -19.12
N TRP A 114 1.66 35.14 -17.86
CA TRP A 114 0.69 34.77 -16.82
C TRP A 114 -0.44 35.80 -16.66
N GLN A 115 -0.11 37.08 -16.55
CA GLN A 115 -1.10 38.13 -16.29
C GLN A 115 -2.11 38.27 -17.44
N SER A 116 -1.67 38.08 -18.68
CA SER A 116 -2.52 38.20 -19.87
C SER A 116 -3.30 36.92 -20.19
N MET A 117 -2.78 35.74 -19.83
CA MET A 117 -3.35 34.45 -20.26
C MET A 117 -4.15 33.74 -19.16
N ARG A 118 -3.93 34.04 -17.87
CA ARG A 118 -4.60 33.31 -16.77
C ARG A 118 -6.13 33.31 -16.88
N ASN A 119 -6.72 34.37 -17.42
CA ASN A 119 -8.16 34.48 -17.59
C ASN A 119 -8.71 33.53 -18.67
N GLN A 120 -7.90 33.13 -19.65
CA GLN A 120 -8.29 32.16 -20.70
C GLN A 120 -8.31 30.71 -20.20
N HIS A 121 -7.81 30.47 -18.99
CA HIS A 121 -7.78 29.17 -18.34
C HIS A 121 -8.62 29.16 -17.05
N ASP A 122 -9.58 30.08 -16.93
CA ASP A 122 -10.45 30.23 -15.75
C ASP A 122 -9.71 30.53 -14.43
N LEU A 123 -8.51 31.13 -14.52
CA LEU A 123 -7.66 31.49 -13.38
C LEU A 123 -7.63 33.01 -13.14
N ASN A 124 -8.82 33.63 -13.23
CA ASN A 124 -9.01 35.07 -13.08
C ASN A 124 -8.42 35.58 -11.76
N ASN A 125 -7.65 36.67 -11.84
CA ASN A 125 -7.01 37.33 -10.69
C ASN A 125 -6.05 36.46 -9.86
N ASN A 126 -5.73 35.23 -10.28
CA ASN A 126 -4.87 34.33 -9.52
C ASN A 126 -3.43 34.91 -9.42
N PRO A 127 -2.94 35.19 -8.20
CA PRO A 127 -1.62 35.79 -7.99
C PRO A 127 -0.48 34.77 -7.89
N SER A 128 -0.75 33.48 -8.07
CA SER A 128 0.14 32.37 -7.67
C SER A 128 0.61 31.51 -8.85
N PRO A 129 1.26 32.07 -9.90
CA PRO A 129 1.72 31.30 -11.06
C PRO A 129 2.68 30.16 -10.70
N ASN A 130 3.45 30.33 -9.63
CA ASN A 130 4.47 29.40 -9.16
C ASN A 130 3.96 28.39 -8.10
N ALA A 131 2.65 28.40 -7.81
CA ALA A 131 2.05 27.38 -6.94
C ALA A 131 2.27 25.99 -7.55
N SER A 132 2.67 25.02 -6.72
CA SER A 132 2.87 23.63 -7.16
C SER A 132 1.52 23.01 -7.51
N THR A 133 1.45 22.25 -8.59
CA THR A 133 0.24 21.48 -8.94
C THR A 133 0.23 20.07 -8.34
N GLY A 134 1.33 19.66 -7.71
CA GLY A 134 1.45 18.37 -7.05
C GLY A 134 2.90 17.93 -6.89
N PHE A 135 3.12 16.63 -7.05
CA PHE A 135 4.40 15.95 -6.94
C PHE A 135 4.58 14.93 -8.07
N LYS A 136 5.82 14.58 -8.39
CA LYS A 136 6.12 13.56 -9.40
C LYS A 136 6.00 12.15 -8.82
N LEU A 137 5.65 11.19 -9.68
CA LEU A 137 5.46 9.77 -9.36
C LEU A 137 6.49 8.86 -10.03
N ASP A 138 7.58 9.42 -10.56
CA ASP A 138 8.71 8.70 -11.17
C ASP A 138 9.78 8.29 -10.16
N LYS A 139 9.73 8.88 -8.96
CA LYS A 139 10.62 8.65 -7.82
C LYS A 139 9.82 8.51 -6.52
N GLY A 140 10.51 8.14 -5.45
CA GLY A 140 9.93 8.02 -4.11
C GLY A 140 9.25 6.69 -3.85
N ASN A 141 8.48 6.67 -2.75
CA ASN A 141 7.72 5.53 -2.28
C ASN A 141 6.90 4.86 -3.39
N ALA A 142 6.89 3.54 -3.39
CA ALA A 142 6.19 2.74 -4.37
C ALA A 142 4.68 2.99 -4.33
N TYR A 143 4.09 3.28 -5.49
CA TYR A 143 2.65 3.23 -5.71
C TYR A 143 2.34 2.00 -6.57
N ARG A 144 1.34 1.21 -6.16
CA ARG A 144 1.03 -0.08 -6.80
C ARG A 144 -0.46 -0.22 -7.06
N LYS A 145 -0.81 -0.86 -8.17
CA LYS A 145 -2.19 -1.28 -8.45
C LYS A 145 -2.64 -2.37 -7.47
N LEU A 146 -3.94 -2.61 -7.37
CA LEU A 146 -4.54 -3.63 -6.50
C LEU A 146 -3.96 -5.03 -6.69
N SER A 147 -3.64 -5.41 -7.94
CA SER A 147 -3.10 -6.72 -8.30
C SER A 147 -1.57 -6.81 -8.15
N GLU A 148 -0.87 -5.70 -7.94
CA GLU A 148 0.59 -5.67 -7.77
C GLU A 148 0.98 -5.77 -6.29
N SER A 149 2.27 -6.03 -6.01
CA SER A 149 2.81 -6.10 -4.64
C SER A 149 3.72 -4.93 -4.31
N TRP A 150 3.66 -4.44 -3.07
CA TRP A 150 4.61 -3.46 -2.55
C TRP A 150 6.00 -4.08 -2.27
N PRO A 151 7.09 -3.32 -2.43
CA PRO A 151 8.42 -3.77 -2.04
C PRO A 151 8.63 -3.73 -0.52
N ILE A 152 9.58 -4.52 -0.02
CA ILE A 152 10.05 -4.43 1.38
C ILE A 152 11.00 -3.26 1.62
N TYR A 153 11.45 -2.60 0.55
CA TYR A 153 12.42 -1.52 0.59
C TYR A 153 11.73 -0.16 0.62
N GLN A 154 12.26 0.77 1.42
CA GLN A 154 11.84 2.17 1.45
C GLN A 154 13.01 3.07 1.09
N PRO A 155 12.86 4.08 0.21
CA PRO A 155 13.94 5.01 -0.09
C PRO A 155 14.29 5.83 1.16
N ILE A 156 15.57 6.11 1.40
CA ILE A 156 15.99 7.03 2.46
C ILE A 156 15.66 8.48 2.06
N ASP A 157 15.83 8.84 0.79
CA ASP A 157 15.43 10.13 0.21
C ASP A 157 14.55 9.90 -1.04
N GLY A 158 13.23 9.97 -0.85
CA GLY A 158 12.24 9.75 -1.90
C GLY A 158 12.23 10.82 -3.00
N THR A 159 12.99 11.91 -2.85
CA THR A 159 13.20 12.87 -3.93
C THR A 159 14.24 12.40 -4.94
N LYS A 160 15.03 11.36 -4.61
CA LYS A 160 16.13 10.86 -5.47
C LYS A 160 16.01 9.36 -5.75
N GLN A 161 15.79 8.57 -4.70
CA GLN A 161 15.61 7.13 -4.76
C GLN A 161 14.14 6.75 -4.95
N GLY A 162 13.89 5.46 -5.17
CA GLY A 162 12.58 4.92 -5.43
C GLY A 162 12.15 5.12 -6.89
N LYS A 163 11.00 4.53 -7.21
CA LYS A 163 10.43 4.51 -8.56
C LYS A 163 8.96 4.93 -8.59
N GLY A 164 8.39 5.36 -7.47
CA GLY A 164 7.00 5.80 -7.43
C GLY A 164 6.06 4.73 -8.02
N LYS A 165 5.28 5.13 -9.03
CA LYS A 165 4.34 4.24 -9.74
C LYS A 165 4.97 3.37 -10.83
N ASP A 166 6.24 3.58 -11.17
CA ASP A 166 6.94 2.83 -12.22
C ASP A 166 7.34 1.42 -11.74
N SER A 167 6.36 0.51 -11.70
CA SER A 167 6.55 -0.88 -11.26
C SER A 167 7.51 -1.65 -12.18
N SER A 168 7.48 -1.37 -13.49
CA SER A 168 8.37 -2.01 -14.48
C SER A 168 9.83 -1.55 -14.34
N GLY A 169 10.07 -0.25 -14.19
CA GLY A 169 11.42 0.27 -13.92
C GLY A 169 11.95 -0.19 -12.56
N TRP A 170 11.07 -0.36 -11.57
CA TRP A 170 11.42 -0.97 -10.30
C TRP A 170 11.88 -2.41 -10.45
N SER A 171 11.06 -3.29 -11.03
CA SER A 171 11.36 -4.73 -11.10
C SER A 171 12.60 -5.05 -11.96
N SER A 172 12.80 -4.30 -13.04
CA SER A 172 13.89 -4.55 -14.00
C SER A 172 15.28 -4.10 -13.52
N THR A 173 15.36 -3.06 -12.69
CA THR A 173 16.66 -2.43 -12.34
C THR A 173 16.77 -2.05 -10.87
N GLU A 174 15.84 -1.25 -10.36
CA GLU A 174 15.97 -0.62 -9.05
C GLU A 174 15.85 -1.63 -7.90
N ALA A 175 15.03 -2.67 -8.05
CA ALA A 175 14.84 -3.71 -7.04
C ALA A 175 16.16 -4.42 -6.69
N THR A 176 17.01 -4.70 -7.70
CA THR A 176 18.34 -5.29 -7.50
C THR A 176 19.28 -4.31 -6.79
N THR A 177 19.22 -3.03 -7.16
CA THR A 177 20.00 -1.97 -6.50
C THR A 177 19.62 -1.86 -5.02
N ALA A 178 18.32 -1.81 -4.71
CA ALA A 178 17.80 -1.76 -3.34
C ALA A 178 18.17 -3.01 -2.54
N LYS A 179 18.05 -4.21 -3.13
CA LYS A 179 18.47 -5.47 -2.49
C LYS A 179 19.96 -5.49 -2.16
N ASN A 180 20.80 -4.98 -3.07
CA ASN A 180 22.25 -4.93 -2.86
C ASN A 180 22.64 -3.88 -1.81
N ASP A 181 21.95 -2.74 -1.76
CA ASP A 181 22.18 -1.69 -0.77
C ASP A 181 21.67 -2.10 0.62
N ALA A 182 20.47 -2.68 0.70
CA ALA A 182 19.76 -2.97 1.95
C ALA A 182 19.38 -4.46 2.07
N PRO A 183 20.36 -5.39 2.10
CA PRO A 183 20.07 -6.82 2.16
C PRO A 183 19.29 -7.19 3.42
N SER A 184 18.38 -8.16 3.31
CA SER A 184 17.78 -8.79 4.50
C SER A 184 18.85 -9.53 5.29
N VAL A 185 18.74 -9.54 6.62
CA VAL A 185 19.69 -10.26 7.48
C VAL A 185 19.68 -11.77 7.15
N SER A 186 20.85 -12.37 6.94
CA SER A 186 21.06 -13.81 6.91
C SER A 186 21.89 -14.19 8.14
N GLY A 187 21.50 -15.25 8.85
CA GLY A 187 22.02 -15.61 10.18
C GLY A 187 23.50 -16.02 10.26
N SER A 188 24.34 -15.65 9.28
CA SER A 188 25.73 -16.10 9.18
C SER A 188 26.71 -15.06 8.59
N GLY A 189 26.34 -13.79 8.45
CA GLY A 189 27.26 -12.78 7.90
C GLY A 189 27.13 -11.41 8.56
N THR A 190 28.27 -10.79 8.85
CA THR A 190 28.37 -9.38 9.23
C THR A 190 27.75 -8.53 8.11
N SER A 191 26.57 -7.95 8.32
CA SER A 191 25.98 -6.97 7.38
C SER A 191 26.73 -5.63 7.40
N ASP A 192 27.74 -5.50 8.27
CA ASP A 192 28.47 -4.27 8.57
C ASP A 192 29.58 -4.02 7.55
N THR A 193 29.20 -3.63 6.35
CA THR A 193 30.08 -2.77 5.54
C THR A 193 29.45 -1.39 5.48
N ALA A 194 30.25 -0.34 5.74
CA ALA A 194 29.82 1.08 5.68
C ALA A 194 29.25 1.53 4.31
N SER A 195 29.18 0.62 3.33
CA SER A 195 28.60 0.79 2.01
C SER A 195 27.12 0.38 1.89
N LYS A 196 26.50 -0.15 2.95
CA LYS A 196 25.10 -0.59 2.96
C LYS A 196 24.15 0.45 3.56
N PHE A 197 22.87 0.31 3.25
CA PHE A 197 21.76 1.16 3.72
C PHE A 197 22.01 2.65 3.46
N LYS A 198 22.60 2.99 2.31
CA LYS A 198 22.86 4.38 1.91
C LYS A 198 21.69 5.01 1.17
N SER A 199 20.93 4.18 0.44
CA SER A 199 19.87 4.60 -0.45
C SER A 199 18.50 4.08 -0.02
N TYR A 200 18.47 2.89 0.58
CA TYR A 200 17.25 2.19 0.96
C TYR A 200 17.33 1.64 2.38
N LEU A 201 16.16 1.57 3.02
CA LEU A 201 15.91 0.81 4.23
C LEU A 201 15.22 -0.50 3.84
N ASN A 202 15.60 -1.60 4.48
CA ASN A 202 14.83 -2.84 4.43
C ASN A 202 13.89 -2.89 5.62
N THR A 203 12.59 -2.91 5.34
CA THR A 203 11.54 -2.77 6.37
C THR A 203 10.67 -4.01 6.50
N LYS A 204 11.11 -5.18 5.98
CA LYS A 204 10.30 -6.41 5.99
C LYS A 204 9.72 -6.73 7.38
N GLN A 205 10.54 -6.76 8.42
CA GLN A 205 10.09 -7.08 9.78
C GLN A 205 9.12 -6.03 10.32
N ALA A 206 9.31 -4.75 9.98
CA ALA A 206 8.40 -3.68 10.35
C ALA A 206 7.05 -3.83 9.63
N LEU A 207 7.07 -4.21 8.35
CA LEU A 207 5.88 -4.51 7.56
C LEU A 207 5.11 -5.72 8.14
N GLU A 208 5.80 -6.80 8.50
CA GLU A 208 5.19 -7.95 9.18
C GLU A 208 4.55 -7.54 10.52
N SER A 209 5.20 -6.64 11.28
CA SER A 209 4.68 -6.18 12.57
C SER A 209 3.38 -5.38 12.48
N ILE A 210 3.14 -4.69 11.35
CA ILE A 210 1.89 -3.97 11.09
C ILE A 210 0.86 -4.83 10.34
N GLY A 211 1.16 -6.12 10.13
CA GLY A 211 0.22 -7.10 9.57
C GLY A 211 0.31 -7.29 8.06
N ILE A 212 1.37 -6.83 7.39
CA ILE A 212 1.60 -7.15 5.97
C ILE A 212 1.88 -8.65 5.83
N LEU A 213 1.15 -9.30 4.93
CA LEU A 213 1.27 -10.73 4.65
C LEU A 213 2.26 -10.97 3.51
N PHE A 214 3.04 -12.05 3.63
CA PHE A 214 4.13 -12.39 2.72
C PHE A 214 4.00 -13.82 2.22
N ASP A 215 4.37 -14.04 0.96
CA ASP A 215 4.70 -15.35 0.40
C ASP A 215 6.23 -15.42 0.27
N GLY A 216 6.88 -16.02 1.27
CA GLY A 216 8.34 -15.98 1.41
C GLY A 216 8.86 -14.58 1.76
N THR A 217 9.58 -13.94 0.83
CA THR A 217 10.09 -12.57 0.99
C THR A 217 9.27 -11.52 0.24
N THR A 218 8.30 -11.93 -0.56
CA THR A 218 7.47 -11.05 -1.38
C THR A 218 6.16 -10.76 -0.66
N ALA A 219 5.80 -9.48 -0.51
CA ALA A 219 4.49 -9.13 0.04
C ALA A 219 3.38 -9.62 -0.90
N ARG A 220 2.25 -10.06 -0.35
CA ARG A 220 1.05 -10.33 -1.16
C ARG A 220 0.59 -9.05 -1.87
N ASN A 221 -0.24 -9.22 -2.89
CA ASN A 221 -0.75 -8.10 -3.66
C ASN A 221 -1.51 -7.10 -2.77
N VAL A 222 -1.63 -5.85 -3.22
CA VAL A 222 -2.24 -4.76 -2.45
C VAL A 222 -3.66 -5.12 -2.00
N VAL A 223 -4.48 -5.74 -2.86
CA VAL A 223 -5.87 -6.09 -2.51
C VAL A 223 -5.97 -7.12 -1.38
N THR A 224 -4.99 -7.99 -1.19
CA THR A 224 -4.96 -8.92 -0.04
C THR A 224 -4.63 -8.20 1.28
N LEU A 225 -3.98 -7.03 1.21
CA LEU A 225 -3.48 -6.29 2.37
C LEU A 225 -4.45 -5.21 2.86
N LEU A 226 -5.49 -4.89 2.08
CA LEU A 226 -6.60 -4.02 2.44
C LEU A 226 -7.65 -4.79 3.24
#